data_AF-A0A2H1WS70-F1
#
_entry.id   AF-A0A2H1WS70-F1
#
_cell.length_a   1.000
_cell.length_b   1.000
_cell.length_c   1.000
_cell.angle_alpha   90.00
_cell.angle_beta   90.00
_cell.angle_gamma   90.00
#
_symmetry.space_group_name_H-M   'P 1'
#
loop_
_entity.id
_entity.type
_entity.pdbx_description
1 polymer ?
#
loop_
_entity_poly.entity_id
_entity_poly.type
_entity_poly.pdbx_seq_one_letter_code
_entity_poly.pdbx_strand_id
1 'polypeptide(L)'
;MQTCRSVPRGTLGGASSEQQEQQRLKFINSASGAKDRLNAVDKMLKEPLVCQLMKEDDGAALQRRLGARVAQLNAAVAALTAATADREHPDYATADQAIQQIAQLMPQVVQGQLSYQFILLGIVLPLVTRSACFCQFDQVFVLSTESRTLCGTKSDAEQAAMLQELRALCEATQELCDNAGQAQGVSDAAAKFSAASGKLVYVVSPKTQDAHEKQVLALAATSCGKASELLSQVQQLTERVADAGAAAELDRCGASAADAAQALLTVAQTTAPTISDPQCQKQ
;
A
#
# COMPACT_ATOMS: atom_id res chain seq x y z
N MET A 1 59.86 -11.44 16.90
CA MET A 1 58.91 -10.98 17.93
C MET A 1 58.66 -9.50 17.72
N GLN A 2 57.49 -9.13 17.21
CA GLN A 2 57.13 -7.74 16.93
C GLN A 2 55.70 -7.52 17.43
N THR A 3 55.54 -6.43 18.16
CA THR A 3 54.49 -6.16 19.13
C THR A 3 53.17 -5.72 18.49
N CYS A 4 52.08 -6.35 18.92
CA CYS A 4 50.72 -5.92 18.61
C CYS A 4 50.47 -4.52 19.21
N ARG A 5 50.19 -3.53 18.36
CA ARG A 5 49.60 -2.24 18.76
C ARG A 5 48.11 -2.46 18.96
N SER A 6 47.62 -2.25 20.17
CA SER A 6 46.19 -2.19 20.50
C SER A 6 45.55 -0.97 19.85
N VAL A 7 44.48 -1.21 19.08
CA VAL A 7 43.58 -0.17 18.57
C VAL A 7 42.63 0.24 19.70
N PRO A 8 42.44 1.54 19.99
CA PRO A 8 41.46 1.97 20.97
C PRO A 8 40.04 1.64 20.48
N ARG A 9 39.27 0.97 21.33
CA ARG A 9 37.85 0.67 21.11
C ARG A 9 37.05 1.97 21.20
N GLY A 10 36.94 2.66 20.06
CA GLY A 10 36.15 3.88 19.90
C GLY A 10 34.67 3.58 19.71
N THR A 11 33.85 4.20 20.55
CA THR A 11 32.39 4.21 20.63
C THR A 11 31.75 4.77 19.34
N LEU A 12 31.43 3.92 18.36
CA LEU A 12 30.69 4.31 17.14
C LEU A 12 29.42 3.50 16.88
N GLY A 13 29.06 2.54 17.75
CA GLY A 13 27.90 1.66 17.55
C GLY A 13 26.56 2.16 18.11
N GLY A 14 26.54 3.20 18.97
CA GLY A 14 25.33 3.62 19.69
C GLY A 14 24.35 4.47 18.88
N ALA A 15 24.86 5.47 18.15
CA ALA A 15 24.01 6.47 17.48
C ALA A 15 23.16 5.89 16.33
N SER A 16 23.69 4.90 15.59
CA SER A 16 22.97 4.27 14.48
C SER A 16 21.81 3.39 14.97
N SER A 17 22.00 2.69 16.09
CA SER A 17 20.96 1.83 16.67
C SER A 17 19.85 2.64 17.32
N GLU A 18 20.20 3.72 18.02
CA GLU A 18 19.21 4.64 18.61
C GLU A 18 18.37 5.35 17.54
N GLN A 19 19.00 5.82 16.46
CA GLN A 19 18.30 6.50 15.36
C GLN A 19 17.37 5.54 14.61
N GLN A 20 17.80 4.30 14.39
CA GLN A 20 16.97 3.28 13.73
C GLN A 20 15.77 2.87 14.59
N GLU A 21 15.95 2.74 15.91
CA GLU A 21 14.83 2.48 16.82
C GLU A 21 13.85 3.66 16.90
N GLN A 22 14.35 4.90 16.88
CA GLN A 22 13.46 6.08 16.78
C GLN A 22 12.66 6.09 15.48
N GLN A 23 13.28 5.76 14.34
CA GLN A 23 12.60 5.67 13.06
C GLN A 23 11.54 4.55 13.06
N ARG A 24 11.86 3.39 13.65
CA ARG A 24 10.93 2.28 13.82
C ARG A 24 9.72 2.68 14.66
N LEU A 25 9.93 3.33 15.81
CA LEU A 25 8.84 3.79 16.69
C LEU A 25 7.96 4.83 15.99
N LYS A 26 8.58 5.76 15.24
CA LYS A 26 7.85 6.75 14.44
C LYS A 26 6.97 6.06 13.39
N PHE A 27 7.53 5.10 12.66
CA PHE A 27 6.81 4.32 11.65
C PHE A 27 5.59 3.58 12.24
N ILE A 28 5.77 2.90 13.38
CA ILE A 28 4.68 2.19 14.09
C ILE A 28 3.56 3.16 14.49
N ASN A 29 3.91 4.33 15.03
CA ASN A 29 2.93 5.36 15.41
C ASN A 29 2.18 5.92 14.20
N SER A 30 2.89 6.18 13.09
CA SER A 30 2.27 6.62 11.83
C SER A 30 1.31 5.58 11.28
N ALA A 31 1.67 4.30 11.33
CA ALA A 31 0.81 3.21 10.85
C ALA A 31 -0.45 3.04 11.71
N SER A 32 -0.33 3.15 13.04
CA SER A 32 -1.49 3.17 13.92
C SER A 32 -2.42 4.36 13.61
N GLY A 33 -1.86 5.56 13.42
CA GLY A 33 -2.66 6.73 13.05
C GLY A 33 -3.29 6.63 11.65
N ALA A 34 -2.60 6.00 10.69
CA ALA A 34 -3.12 5.69 9.37
C ALA A 34 -4.32 4.74 9.46
N LYS A 35 -4.20 3.66 10.25
CA LYS A 35 -5.28 2.71 10.50
C LYS A 35 -6.55 3.39 10.99
N ASP A 36 -6.46 4.28 11.97
CA ASP A 36 -7.63 4.97 12.51
C ASP A 36 -8.37 5.80 11.45
N ARG A 37 -7.61 6.45 10.56
CA ARG A 37 -8.18 7.19 9.42
C ARG A 37 -8.86 6.26 8.43
N LEU A 38 -8.24 5.12 8.13
CA LEU A 38 -8.79 4.11 7.21
C LEU A 38 -10.05 3.43 7.78
N ASN A 39 -10.11 3.22 9.10
CA ASN A 39 -11.31 2.70 9.78
C ASN A 39 -12.50 3.64 9.62
N ALA A 40 -12.27 4.96 9.64
CA ALA A 40 -13.32 5.94 9.38
C ALA A 40 -13.83 5.85 7.93
N VAL A 41 -12.92 5.66 6.96
CA VAL A 41 -13.27 5.48 5.54
C VAL A 41 -14.08 4.19 5.32
N ASP A 42 -13.68 3.07 5.93
CA ASP A 42 -14.39 1.79 5.83
C ASP A 42 -15.82 1.87 6.41
N LYS A 43 -16.01 2.54 7.54
CA LYS A 43 -17.36 2.79 8.08
C LYS A 43 -18.26 3.52 7.09
N MET A 44 -17.73 4.49 6.34
CA MET A 44 -18.47 5.22 5.32
C MET A 44 -18.79 4.38 4.06
N LEU A 45 -18.02 3.32 3.79
CA LEU A 45 -18.32 2.35 2.72
C LEU A 45 -19.39 1.33 3.11
N LYS A 46 -19.63 1.15 4.41
CA LYS A 46 -20.67 0.25 4.95
C LYS A 46 -22.06 0.90 4.97
N GLU A 47 -22.14 2.22 4.90
CA GLU A 47 -23.41 2.93 4.70
C GLU A 47 -24.01 2.65 3.31
N PRO A 48 -25.35 2.60 3.17
CA PRO A 48 -26.00 2.34 1.89
C PRO A 48 -25.61 3.39 0.85
N LEU A 49 -25.06 2.92 -0.25
CA LEU A 49 -24.52 3.74 -1.32
C LEU A 49 -25.62 4.06 -2.34
N VAL A 50 -25.89 5.34 -2.56
CA VAL A 50 -26.75 5.79 -3.66
C VAL A 50 -25.88 6.09 -4.87
N CYS A 51 -25.90 5.20 -5.87
CA CYS A 51 -25.25 5.44 -7.16
C CYS A 51 -26.00 6.55 -7.90
N GLN A 52 -25.31 7.63 -8.27
CA GLN A 52 -25.89 8.71 -9.05
C GLN A 52 -25.50 8.57 -10.51
N LEU A 53 -26.48 8.70 -11.40
CA LEU A 53 -26.26 8.71 -12.84
C LEU A 53 -25.56 10.01 -13.26
N MET A 54 -24.57 9.90 -14.14
CA MET A 54 -23.82 11.04 -14.69
C MET A 54 -23.90 11.09 -16.22
N LYS A 55 -23.56 12.26 -16.79
CA LYS A 55 -23.31 12.40 -18.23
C LYS A 55 -21.99 11.72 -18.60
N GLU A 56 -21.93 11.09 -19.76
CA GLU A 56 -20.80 10.25 -20.20
C GLU A 56 -19.44 10.98 -20.19
N ASP A 57 -19.41 12.27 -20.57
CA ASP A 57 -18.18 13.08 -20.62
C ASP A 57 -17.52 13.29 -19.24
N ASP A 58 -18.34 13.43 -18.19
CA ASP A 58 -17.86 13.57 -16.81
C ASP A 58 -17.31 12.24 -16.28
N GLY A 59 -17.85 11.11 -16.76
CA GLY A 59 -17.43 9.76 -16.39
C GLY A 59 -15.99 9.44 -16.83
N ALA A 60 -15.59 9.84 -18.03
CA ALA A 60 -14.24 9.57 -18.55
C ALA A 60 -13.15 10.37 -17.80
N ALA A 61 -13.44 11.60 -17.38
CA ALA A 61 -12.54 12.40 -16.54
C ALA A 61 -12.39 11.79 -15.14
N LEU A 62 -13.51 11.33 -14.58
CA LEU A 62 -13.58 10.65 -13.28
C LEU A 62 -12.77 9.35 -13.26
N GLN A 63 -12.95 8.53 -14.29
CA GLN A 63 -12.25 7.28 -14.50
C GLN A 63 -10.73 7.48 -14.53
N ARG A 64 -10.25 8.50 -15.26
CA ARG A 64 -8.83 8.84 -15.33
C ARG A 64 -8.28 9.28 -13.98
N ARG A 65 -9.02 10.10 -13.23
CA ARG A 65 -8.61 10.56 -11.90
C ARG A 65 -8.54 9.41 -10.90
N LEU A 66 -9.53 8.52 -10.91
CA LEU A 66 -9.53 7.32 -10.06
C LEU A 66 -8.37 6.39 -10.42
N GLY A 67 -8.15 6.12 -11.72
CA GLY A 67 -7.01 5.32 -12.20
C GLY A 67 -5.66 5.88 -11.77
N ALA A 68 -5.46 7.20 -11.86
CA ALA A 68 -4.23 7.85 -11.40
C ALA A 68 -4.02 7.74 -9.88
N ARG A 69 -5.09 7.86 -9.08
CA ARG A 69 -5.01 7.70 -7.61
C ARG A 69 -4.67 6.26 -7.23
N VAL A 70 -5.26 5.27 -7.91
CA VAL A 70 -4.93 3.85 -7.69
C VAL A 70 -3.49 3.57 -8.09
N ALA A 71 -2.98 4.16 -9.18
CA ALA A 71 -1.56 4.04 -9.53
C ALA A 71 -0.63 4.59 -8.44
N GLN A 72 -0.93 5.78 -7.90
CA GLN A 72 -0.15 6.36 -6.79
C GLN A 72 -0.21 5.48 -5.53
N LEU A 73 -1.37 4.90 -5.24
CA LEU A 73 -1.54 4.00 -4.10
C LEU A 73 -0.73 2.71 -4.30
N ASN A 74 -0.76 2.14 -5.51
CA ASN A 74 0.04 0.96 -5.88
C ASN A 74 1.54 1.24 -5.76
N ALA A 75 2.00 2.41 -6.21
CA ALA A 75 3.40 2.82 -6.05
C ALA A 75 3.80 2.95 -4.56
N ALA A 76 2.93 3.54 -3.73
CA ALA A 76 3.20 3.68 -2.30
C ALA A 76 3.22 2.32 -1.57
N VAL A 77 2.33 1.39 -1.91
CA VAL A 77 2.35 0.02 -1.36
C VAL A 77 3.60 -0.72 -1.80
N ALA A 78 4.00 -0.60 -3.07
CA ALA A 78 5.24 -1.17 -3.56
C ALA A 78 6.48 -0.60 -2.84
N ALA A 79 6.52 0.71 -2.60
CA ALA A 79 7.58 1.35 -1.81
C ALA A 79 7.64 0.80 -0.38
N LEU A 80 6.48 0.61 0.27
CA LEU A 80 6.40 0.01 1.60
C LEU A 80 6.91 -1.44 1.61
N THR A 81 6.53 -2.24 0.62
CA THR A 81 7.02 -3.62 0.46
C THR A 81 8.52 -3.67 0.26
N ALA A 82 9.07 -2.84 -0.62
CA ALA A 82 10.51 -2.78 -0.87
C ALA A 82 11.28 -2.30 0.37
N ALA A 83 10.80 -1.26 1.05
CA ALA A 83 11.43 -0.70 2.25
C ALA A 83 11.44 -1.66 3.45
N THR A 84 10.55 -2.67 3.45
CA THR A 84 10.45 -3.66 4.53
C THR A 84 10.92 -5.06 4.11
N ALA A 85 11.47 -5.21 2.90
CA ALA A 85 11.93 -6.48 2.36
C ALA A 85 13.19 -7.02 3.07
N ASP A 86 14.15 -6.15 3.37
CA ASP A 86 15.31 -6.51 4.19
C ASP A 86 14.90 -6.47 5.67
N ARG A 87 14.67 -7.66 6.26
CA ARG A 87 14.28 -7.79 7.66
C ARG A 87 15.38 -7.39 8.64
N GLU A 88 16.64 -7.48 8.24
CA GLU A 88 17.79 -7.11 9.09
C GLU A 88 18.02 -5.60 9.06
N HIS A 89 17.80 -4.98 7.90
CA HIS A 89 17.97 -3.53 7.71
C HIS A 89 16.76 -2.87 7.03
N PRO A 90 15.56 -2.84 7.67
CA PRO A 90 14.41 -2.16 7.09
C PRO A 90 14.64 -0.65 6.96
N ASP A 91 14.22 -0.08 5.83
CA ASP A 91 14.19 1.38 5.62
C ASP A 91 12.90 1.96 6.21
N TYR A 92 12.90 2.17 7.53
CA TYR A 92 11.78 2.75 8.24
C TYR A 92 11.44 4.18 7.81
N ALA A 93 12.39 4.91 7.21
CA ALA A 93 12.13 6.27 6.72
C ALA A 93 11.25 6.22 5.47
N THR A 94 11.59 5.37 4.49
CA THR A 94 10.78 5.15 3.29
C THR A 94 9.44 4.48 3.65
N ALA A 95 9.45 3.52 4.59
CA ALA A 95 8.21 2.87 5.06
C ALA A 95 7.23 3.85 5.73
N ASP A 96 7.73 4.79 6.56
CA ASP A 96 6.92 5.85 7.19
C ASP A 96 6.31 6.78 6.15
N GLN A 97 7.09 7.20 5.15
CA GLN A 97 6.59 8.02 4.05
C GLN A 97 5.52 7.30 3.23
N ALA A 98 5.73 6.02 2.91
CA ALA A 98 4.79 5.21 2.17
C ALA A 98 3.44 5.06 2.91
N ILE A 99 3.48 4.74 4.21
CA ILE A 99 2.27 4.66 5.05
C ILE A 99 1.52 6.00 5.11
N GLN A 100 2.23 7.11 5.23
CA GLN A 100 1.61 8.44 5.23
C GLN A 100 0.94 8.75 3.89
N GLN A 101 1.56 8.40 2.76
CA GLN A 101 0.97 8.54 1.44
C GLN A 101 -0.28 7.68 1.29
N ILE A 102 -0.22 6.42 1.71
CA ILE A 102 -1.36 5.48 1.72
C ILE A 102 -2.53 6.07 2.52
N ALA A 103 -2.26 6.57 3.73
CA ALA A 103 -3.27 7.17 4.60
C ALA A 103 -3.93 8.43 4.01
N GLN A 104 -3.24 9.14 3.12
CA GLN A 104 -3.75 10.33 2.43
C GLN A 104 -4.52 9.97 1.15
N LEU A 105 -4.04 8.98 0.38
CA LEU A 105 -4.57 8.60 -0.92
C LEU A 105 -5.81 7.71 -0.81
N MET A 106 -5.90 6.86 0.20
CA MET A 106 -7.01 5.92 0.31
C MET A 106 -8.38 6.59 0.55
N PRO A 107 -8.53 7.58 1.46
CA PRO A 107 -9.78 8.35 1.57
C PRO A 107 -10.13 9.02 0.24
N GLN A 108 -9.12 9.41 -0.51
CA GLN A 108 -9.21 10.09 -1.79
C GLN A 108 -9.70 9.16 -2.92
N VAL A 109 -9.30 7.88 -2.92
CA VAL A 109 -9.82 6.83 -3.83
C VAL A 109 -11.28 6.52 -3.50
N VAL A 110 -11.63 6.46 -2.22
CA VAL A 110 -12.99 6.13 -1.77
C VAL A 110 -13.95 7.31 -1.92
N GLN A 111 -13.53 8.52 -1.59
CA GLN A 111 -14.40 9.69 -1.45
C GLN A 111 -14.31 10.67 -2.62
N GLY A 112 -13.27 10.64 -3.45
CA GLY A 112 -13.04 11.74 -4.39
C GLY A 112 -12.69 13.06 -3.70
N GLN A 113 -12.18 14.04 -4.46
CA GLN A 113 -11.39 15.13 -3.87
C GLN A 113 -12.15 16.30 -3.21
N LEU A 114 -13.36 16.14 -2.69
CA LEU A 114 -14.16 17.31 -2.25
C LEU A 114 -14.80 17.25 -0.86
N SER A 115 -14.20 16.54 0.11
CA SER A 115 -14.75 16.50 1.48
C SER A 115 -13.79 16.76 2.64
N TYR A 116 -12.50 17.02 2.41
CA TYR A 116 -11.55 17.25 3.52
C TYR A 116 -11.43 18.71 3.99
N GLN A 117 -11.94 19.69 3.22
CA GLN A 117 -11.90 21.10 3.64
C GLN A 117 -13.01 21.44 4.65
N PHE A 118 -14.13 20.71 4.66
CA PHE A 118 -15.30 21.05 5.49
C PHE A 118 -15.28 20.44 6.89
N ILE A 119 -14.58 19.31 7.10
CA ILE A 119 -14.51 18.68 8.42
C ILE A 119 -13.55 19.45 9.36
N LEU A 120 -12.57 20.17 8.81
CA LEU A 120 -11.66 21.04 9.58
C LEU A 120 -12.22 22.43 9.91
N LEU A 121 -13.32 22.86 9.28
CA LEU A 121 -13.98 24.15 9.58
C LEU A 121 -15.23 24.01 10.49
N GLY A 122 -15.58 22.78 10.89
CA GLY A 122 -16.80 22.48 11.66
C GLY A 122 -16.66 22.55 13.19
N ILE A 123 -15.55 23.07 13.72
CA ILE A 123 -15.38 23.34 15.15
C ILE A 123 -15.12 24.83 15.31
N VAL A 124 -16.19 25.62 15.36
CA VAL A 124 -16.43 26.85 16.15
C VAL A 124 -17.54 27.63 15.45
N LEU A 125 -18.80 27.35 15.81
CA LEU A 125 -19.78 28.39 16.17
C LEU A 125 -21.06 27.75 16.74
N PRO A 126 -21.41 27.96 18.02
CA PRO A 126 -22.72 27.59 18.54
C PRO A 126 -23.71 28.75 18.38
N LEU A 127 -24.95 28.38 18.07
CA LEU A 127 -26.24 29.04 18.36
C LEU A 127 -26.39 30.55 18.09
N VAL A 128 -27.44 30.93 17.34
CA VAL A 128 -28.59 31.71 17.88
C VAL A 128 -29.71 31.91 16.82
N THR A 129 -30.92 31.48 17.24
CA THR A 129 -32.30 31.89 16.86
C THR A 129 -32.94 31.59 15.49
N ARG A 130 -33.89 30.63 15.55
CA ARG A 130 -35.26 30.60 14.98
C ARG A 130 -35.71 31.80 14.12
N SER A 131 -36.15 31.53 12.88
CA SER A 131 -37.59 31.59 12.50
C SER A 131 -37.82 31.42 10.99
N ALA A 132 -38.80 30.58 10.66
CA ALA A 132 -39.67 30.63 9.48
C ALA A 132 -39.04 30.64 8.08
N CYS A 133 -38.71 29.45 7.56
CA CYS A 133 -39.08 28.90 6.24
C CYS A 133 -38.10 27.74 5.95
N PHE A 134 -38.39 26.55 6.46
CA PHE A 134 -37.53 25.37 6.26
C PHE A 134 -38.39 24.17 5.86
N CYS A 135 -39.09 24.33 4.75
CA CYS A 135 -39.56 23.22 3.94
C CYS A 135 -38.88 23.41 2.57
N GLN A 136 -38.23 22.37 2.06
CA GLN A 136 -37.58 22.33 0.73
C GLN A 136 -36.13 22.83 0.61
N PHE A 137 -35.28 22.51 1.58
CA PHE A 137 -33.89 22.16 1.26
C PHE A 137 -33.65 20.80 1.88
N ASP A 138 -34.00 19.77 1.11
CA ASP A 138 -33.51 18.42 1.31
C ASP A 138 -31.98 18.54 1.25
N GLN A 139 -31.34 18.70 2.42
CA GLN A 139 -29.91 18.51 2.58
C GLN A 139 -29.63 17.02 2.36
N VAL A 140 -29.82 16.56 1.14
CA VAL A 140 -28.99 15.49 0.63
C VAL A 140 -27.62 16.16 0.47
N PHE A 141 -26.85 16.15 1.55
CA PHE A 141 -25.40 16.30 1.48
C PHE A 141 -24.92 15.06 0.73
N VAL A 142 -25.14 15.06 -0.58
CA VAL A 142 -24.68 14.03 -1.49
C VAL A 142 -23.17 14.14 -1.45
N LEU A 143 -22.56 13.30 -0.61
CA LEU A 143 -21.20 12.83 -0.79
C LEU A 143 -21.09 12.24 -2.20
N SER A 144 -20.88 13.13 -3.19
CA SER A 144 -20.59 12.78 -4.56
C SER A 144 -19.18 12.22 -4.58
N THR A 145 -19.04 10.94 -4.23
CA THR A 145 -17.75 10.29 -4.32
C THR A 145 -17.49 9.86 -5.76
N GLU A 146 -16.28 10.10 -6.25
CA GLU A 146 -15.88 9.77 -7.62
C GLU A 146 -16.11 8.28 -7.94
N SER A 147 -15.98 7.41 -6.93
CA SER A 147 -16.35 5.98 -6.98
C SER A 147 -17.86 5.72 -7.10
N ARG A 148 -18.71 6.47 -6.38
CA ARG A 148 -20.19 6.35 -6.39
C ARG A 148 -20.78 6.85 -7.71
N THR A 149 -20.17 7.87 -8.31
CA THR A 149 -20.65 8.43 -9.57
C THR A 149 -20.20 7.60 -10.78
N LEU A 150 -19.05 6.92 -10.71
CA LEU A 150 -18.61 5.97 -11.74
C LEU A 150 -19.41 4.64 -11.73
N CYS A 151 -20.08 4.33 -10.61
CA CYS A 151 -20.97 3.17 -10.53
C CYS A 151 -22.20 3.35 -11.42
N GLY A 152 -22.83 4.54 -11.44
CA GLY A 152 -24.09 4.78 -12.17
C GLY A 152 -24.04 4.58 -13.69
N THR A 153 -22.85 4.47 -14.28
CA THR A 153 -22.67 4.22 -15.73
C THR A 153 -22.41 2.74 -16.06
N LYS A 154 -22.42 1.85 -15.06
CA LYS A 154 -22.12 0.41 -15.19
C LYS A 154 -23.33 -0.44 -14.82
N SER A 155 -23.33 -1.71 -15.25
CA SER A 155 -24.38 -2.66 -14.85
C SER A 155 -24.36 -2.90 -13.33
N ASP A 156 -25.51 -3.30 -12.76
CA ASP A 156 -25.62 -3.57 -11.32
C ASP A 156 -24.55 -4.57 -10.81
N ALA A 157 -24.18 -5.54 -11.64
CA ALA A 157 -23.13 -6.52 -11.34
C ALA A 157 -21.73 -5.88 -11.26
N GLU A 158 -21.40 -4.99 -12.20
CA GLU A 158 -20.11 -4.28 -12.21
C GLU A 158 -20.02 -3.23 -11.10
N GLN A 159 -21.15 -2.61 -10.74
CA GLN A 159 -21.25 -1.72 -9.57
C GLN A 159 -20.96 -2.47 -8.28
N ALA A 160 -21.62 -3.62 -8.08
CA ALA A 160 -21.39 -4.47 -6.91
C ALA A 160 -19.93 -4.94 -6.84
N ALA A 161 -19.35 -5.34 -7.97
CA ALA A 161 -17.94 -5.73 -8.06
C ALA A 161 -16.99 -4.57 -7.71
N MET A 162 -17.22 -3.37 -8.24
CA MET A 162 -16.39 -2.19 -7.91
C MET A 162 -16.40 -1.87 -6.41
N LEU A 163 -17.59 -1.88 -5.80
CA LEU A 163 -17.75 -1.60 -4.37
C LEU A 163 -17.13 -2.68 -3.49
N GLN A 164 -17.24 -3.94 -3.90
CA GLN A 164 -16.58 -5.06 -3.23
C GLN A 164 -15.05 -4.89 -3.28
N GLU A 165 -14.48 -4.58 -4.43
CA GLU A 165 -13.02 -4.43 -4.56
C GLU A 165 -12.51 -3.17 -3.83
N LEU A 166 -13.29 -2.08 -3.76
CA LEU A 166 -12.96 -0.92 -2.91
C LEU A 166 -12.91 -1.26 -1.42
N ARG A 167 -13.83 -2.11 -0.94
CA ARG A 167 -13.82 -2.60 0.45
C ARG A 167 -12.62 -3.52 0.70
N ALA A 168 -12.35 -4.46 -0.21
CA ALA A 168 -11.17 -5.32 -0.13
C ALA A 168 -9.87 -4.51 -0.12
N LEU A 169 -9.81 -3.41 -0.89
CA LEU A 169 -8.68 -2.48 -0.89
C LEU A 169 -8.53 -1.78 0.47
N CYS A 170 -9.62 -1.32 1.09
CA CYS A 170 -9.61 -0.75 2.45
C CYS A 170 -9.12 -1.74 3.49
N GLU A 171 -9.66 -2.96 3.48
CA GLU A 171 -9.29 -4.03 4.41
C GLU A 171 -7.81 -4.40 4.27
N ALA A 172 -7.34 -4.63 3.04
CA ALA A 172 -5.92 -4.93 2.81
C ALA A 172 -4.99 -3.78 3.23
N THR A 173 -5.42 -2.53 3.06
CA THR A 173 -4.66 -1.35 3.51
C THR A 173 -4.62 -1.25 5.04
N GLN A 174 -5.70 -1.60 5.73
CA GLN A 174 -5.72 -1.70 7.19
C GLN A 174 -4.81 -2.83 7.68
N GLU A 175 -4.84 -3.99 7.02
CA GLU A 175 -3.92 -5.08 7.31
C GLU A 175 -2.44 -4.66 7.13
N LEU A 176 -2.12 -3.87 6.10
CA LEU A 176 -0.77 -3.31 5.93
C LEU A 176 -0.36 -2.44 7.13
N CYS A 177 -1.28 -1.63 7.65
CA CYS A 177 -1.05 -0.80 8.82
C CYS A 177 -0.92 -1.63 10.12
N ASP A 178 -1.70 -2.71 10.25
CA ASP A 178 -1.65 -3.61 11.41
C ASP A 178 -0.38 -4.44 11.49
N ASN A 179 0.16 -4.79 10.33
CA ASN A 179 1.40 -5.50 10.20
C ASN A 179 2.62 -4.57 10.17
N ALA A 180 2.41 -3.25 10.25
CA ALA A 180 3.50 -2.28 10.29
C ALA A 180 4.36 -2.51 11.54
N GLY A 181 5.61 -2.91 11.32
CA GLY A 181 6.56 -3.24 12.37
C GLY A 181 6.62 -4.72 12.73
N GLN A 182 5.82 -5.57 12.08
CA GLN A 182 5.95 -7.03 12.13
C GLN A 182 6.75 -7.52 10.92
N ALA A 183 7.73 -8.41 11.14
CA ALA A 183 8.68 -8.82 10.10
C ALA A 183 8.08 -9.65 8.94
N GLN A 184 6.84 -10.15 9.08
CA GLN A 184 6.23 -11.10 8.13
C GLN A 184 4.89 -10.66 7.54
N GLY A 185 4.15 -9.73 8.16
CA GLY A 185 2.76 -9.47 7.77
C GLY A 185 2.56 -8.50 6.60
N VAL A 186 3.58 -7.71 6.23
CA VAL A 186 3.45 -6.69 5.18
C VAL A 186 3.31 -7.33 3.78
N SER A 187 3.99 -8.44 3.52
CA SER A 187 3.96 -9.11 2.20
C SER A 187 2.58 -9.69 1.87
N ASP A 188 1.96 -10.40 2.82
CA ASP A 188 0.64 -11.02 2.61
C ASP A 188 -0.46 -9.96 2.41
N ALA A 189 -0.42 -8.90 3.22
CA ALA A 189 -1.34 -7.78 3.08
C ALA A 189 -1.13 -7.03 1.76
N ALA A 190 0.12 -6.87 1.30
CA ALA A 190 0.45 -6.28 0.00
C ALA A 190 -0.05 -7.15 -1.17
N ALA A 191 0.03 -8.48 -1.07
CA ALA A 191 -0.50 -9.39 -2.08
C ALA A 191 -2.04 -9.29 -2.19
N LYS A 192 -2.75 -9.24 -1.05
CA LYS A 192 -4.20 -9.00 -1.02
C LYS A 192 -4.56 -7.64 -1.64
N PHE A 193 -3.79 -6.60 -1.28
CA PHE A 193 -3.94 -5.26 -1.82
C PHE A 193 -3.75 -5.24 -3.35
N SER A 194 -2.70 -5.88 -3.86
CA SER A 194 -2.43 -6.01 -5.29
C SER A 194 -3.59 -6.69 -6.02
N ALA A 195 -4.12 -7.79 -5.50
CA ALA A 195 -5.24 -8.49 -6.10
C ALA A 195 -6.50 -7.61 -6.19
N ALA A 196 -6.84 -6.89 -5.12
CA ALA A 196 -7.99 -5.98 -5.10
C ALA A 196 -7.79 -4.78 -6.04
N SER A 197 -6.60 -4.16 -6.00
CA SER A 197 -6.28 -3.00 -6.86
C SER A 197 -6.27 -3.36 -8.33
N GLY A 198 -5.73 -4.52 -8.72
CA GLY A 198 -5.70 -4.98 -10.11
C GLY A 198 -7.10 -5.17 -10.69
N LYS A 199 -8.01 -5.77 -9.91
CA LYS A 199 -9.42 -5.90 -10.31
C LYS A 199 -10.13 -4.56 -10.37
N LEU A 200 -9.88 -3.67 -9.41
CA LEU A 200 -10.45 -2.31 -9.43
C LEU A 200 -9.98 -1.54 -10.66
N VAL A 201 -8.69 -1.62 -11.02
CA VAL A 201 -8.14 -1.03 -12.25
C VAL A 201 -8.83 -1.60 -13.48
N TYR A 202 -9.05 -2.92 -13.55
CA TYR A 202 -9.76 -3.54 -14.67
C TYR A 202 -11.21 -3.06 -14.79
N VAL A 203 -11.93 -2.95 -13.67
CA VAL A 203 -13.32 -2.46 -13.65
C VAL A 203 -13.40 -0.96 -13.99
N VAL A 204 -12.42 -0.17 -13.54
CA VAL A 204 -12.38 1.27 -13.77
C VAL A 204 -11.92 1.56 -15.19
N SER A 205 -10.84 0.96 -15.65
CA SER A 205 -10.28 1.11 -16.99
C SER A 205 -9.89 -0.26 -17.53
N PRO A 206 -10.81 -0.96 -18.21
CA PRO A 206 -10.52 -2.23 -18.86
C PRO A 206 -9.58 -1.96 -20.04
N LYS A 207 -8.29 -1.80 -19.75
CA LYS A 207 -7.25 -1.84 -20.77
C LYS A 207 -7.20 -3.27 -21.29
N THR A 208 -7.06 -3.43 -22.60
CA THR A 208 -6.57 -4.67 -23.18
C THR A 208 -5.24 -5.03 -22.50
N GLN A 209 -5.20 -6.18 -21.83
CA GLN A 209 -4.01 -6.72 -21.14
C GLN A 209 -2.73 -6.36 -21.88
N ASP A 210 -1.89 -5.55 -21.25
CA ASP A 210 -0.64 -5.10 -21.86
C ASP A 210 0.32 -6.30 -21.90
N ALA A 211 0.90 -6.60 -23.06
CA ALA A 211 1.93 -7.64 -23.17
C ALA A 211 3.11 -7.36 -22.21
N HIS A 212 3.37 -6.07 -21.96
CA HIS A 212 4.37 -5.61 -21.01
C HIS A 212 4.03 -6.00 -19.55
N GLU A 213 2.76 -5.87 -19.14
CA GLU A 213 2.28 -6.28 -17.81
C GLU A 213 2.56 -7.77 -17.56
N LYS A 214 2.14 -8.62 -18.49
CA LYS A 214 2.37 -10.08 -18.40
C LYS A 214 3.85 -10.43 -18.36
N GLN A 215 4.66 -9.72 -19.15
CA GLN A 215 6.10 -9.95 -19.18
C GLN A 215 6.77 -9.61 -17.85
N VAL A 216 6.45 -8.45 -17.26
CA VAL A 216 6.98 -8.02 -15.96
C VAL A 216 6.64 -9.05 -14.87
N LEU A 217 5.38 -9.49 -14.82
CA LEU A 217 4.95 -10.51 -13.86
C LEU A 217 5.64 -11.86 -14.06
N ALA A 218 5.78 -12.31 -15.31
CA ALA A 218 6.43 -13.59 -15.62
C ALA A 218 7.93 -13.58 -15.25
N LEU A 219 8.63 -12.48 -15.52
CA LEU A 219 10.04 -12.32 -15.16
C LEU A 219 10.24 -12.27 -13.64
N ALA A 220 9.38 -11.54 -12.92
CA ALA A 220 9.42 -11.48 -11.47
C ALA A 220 9.16 -12.86 -10.85
N ALA A 221 8.14 -13.58 -11.32
CA ALA A 221 7.82 -14.93 -10.85
C ALA A 221 8.96 -15.92 -11.11
N THR A 222 9.59 -15.84 -12.30
CA THR A 222 10.75 -16.67 -12.64
C THR A 222 11.94 -16.38 -11.71
N SER A 223 12.19 -15.10 -11.41
CA SER A 223 13.29 -14.70 -10.53
C SER A 223 13.06 -15.18 -9.10
N CYS A 224 11.82 -15.05 -8.59
CA CYS A 224 11.42 -15.60 -7.31
C CYS A 224 11.62 -17.12 -7.24
N GLY A 225 11.16 -17.87 -8.25
CA GLY A 225 11.32 -19.32 -8.30
C GLY A 225 12.79 -19.75 -8.28
N LYS A 226 13.66 -19.05 -9.04
CA LYS A 226 15.11 -19.30 -9.02
C LYS A 226 15.77 -18.98 -7.67
N ALA A 227 15.33 -17.92 -6.99
CA ALA A 227 15.84 -17.59 -5.67
C ALA A 227 15.44 -18.64 -4.62
N SER A 228 14.22 -19.17 -4.69
CA SER A 228 13.78 -20.29 -3.84
C SER A 228 14.57 -21.57 -4.12
N GLU A 229 14.86 -21.86 -5.40
CA GLU A 229 15.72 -23.00 -5.77
C GLU A 229 17.14 -22.83 -5.20
N LEU A 230 17.71 -21.63 -5.33
CA LEU A 230 19.02 -21.29 -4.77
C LEU A 230 19.05 -21.46 -3.25
N LEU A 231 18.01 -21.00 -2.52
CA LEU A 231 17.90 -21.20 -1.08
C LEU A 231 17.88 -22.69 -0.72
N SER A 232 17.14 -23.52 -1.45
CA SER A 232 17.12 -24.96 -1.22
C SER A 232 18.52 -25.59 -1.42
N GLN A 233 19.26 -25.16 -2.44
CA GLN A 233 20.63 -25.62 -2.68
C GLN A 233 21.59 -25.14 -1.57
N VAL A 234 21.42 -23.91 -1.09
CA VAL A 234 22.17 -23.34 0.04
C VAL A 234 21.96 -24.18 1.31
N GLN A 235 20.71 -24.53 1.63
CA GLN A 235 20.37 -25.36 2.79
C GLN A 235 21.00 -26.76 2.72
N GLN A 236 21.04 -27.36 1.52
CA GLN A 236 21.76 -28.64 1.32
C GLN A 236 23.28 -28.49 1.48
N LEU A 237 23.83 -27.34 1.11
CA LEU A 237 25.26 -27.07 1.24
C LEU A 237 25.66 -26.82 2.70
N THR A 238 24.85 -26.08 3.47
CA THR A 238 25.13 -25.76 4.87
C THR A 238 25.23 -27.00 5.75
N GLU A 239 24.50 -28.07 5.45
CA GLU A 239 24.65 -29.38 6.12
C GLU A 239 26.04 -30.01 5.93
N ARG A 240 26.76 -29.60 4.88
CA ARG A 240 28.06 -30.15 4.50
C ARG A 240 29.23 -29.24 4.89
N VAL A 241 28.95 -28.04 5.40
CA VAL A 241 29.97 -27.08 5.84
C VAL A 241 30.35 -27.39 7.29
N ALA A 242 31.64 -27.65 7.53
CA ALA A 242 32.13 -27.98 8.86
C ALA A 242 32.18 -26.76 9.81
N ASP A 243 32.33 -25.55 9.26
CA ASP A 243 32.33 -24.32 10.04
C ASP A 243 30.90 -23.82 10.27
N ALA A 244 30.46 -23.86 11.53
CA ALA A 244 29.10 -23.48 11.91
C ALA A 244 28.80 -21.99 11.64
N GLY A 245 29.81 -21.12 11.71
CA GLY A 245 29.66 -19.69 11.44
C GLY A 245 29.37 -19.42 9.96
N ALA A 246 30.18 -20.00 9.08
CA ALA A 246 30.01 -19.92 7.63
C ALA A 246 28.71 -20.59 7.17
N ALA A 247 28.31 -21.70 7.80
CA ALA A 247 27.04 -22.35 7.52
C ALA A 247 25.84 -21.43 7.87
N ALA A 248 25.86 -20.82 9.06
CA ALA A 248 24.81 -19.90 9.47
C ALA A 248 24.75 -18.63 8.60
N GLU A 249 25.91 -18.09 8.21
CA GLU A 249 25.97 -16.93 7.32
C GLU A 249 25.41 -17.25 5.93
N LEU A 250 25.75 -18.42 5.38
CA LEU A 250 25.27 -18.84 4.08
C LEU A 250 23.74 -19.04 4.06
N ASP A 251 23.19 -19.70 5.08
CA ASP A 251 21.74 -19.88 5.23
C ASP A 251 21.02 -18.53 5.32
N ARG A 252 21.53 -17.62 6.16
CA ARG A 252 21.01 -16.25 6.30
C ARG A 252 21.01 -15.49 4.98
N CYS A 253 22.12 -15.51 4.24
CA CYS A 253 22.22 -14.87 2.93
C CYS A 253 21.25 -15.47 1.91
N GLY A 254 21.09 -16.80 1.91
CA GLY A 254 20.10 -17.49 1.07
C GLY A 254 18.68 -17.05 1.39
N ALA A 255 18.33 -17.00 2.68
CA ALA A 255 17.00 -16.59 3.13
C ALA A 255 16.71 -15.13 2.74
N SER A 256 17.67 -14.23 2.96
CA SER A 256 17.58 -12.82 2.56
C SER A 256 17.36 -12.67 1.04
N ALA A 257 18.07 -13.44 0.22
CA ALA A 257 17.89 -13.42 -1.23
C ALA A 257 16.49 -13.90 -1.66
N ALA A 258 15.96 -14.93 -1.01
CA ALA A 258 14.60 -15.42 -1.26
C ALA A 258 13.53 -14.40 -0.83
N ASP A 259 13.68 -13.79 0.35
CA ASP A 259 12.78 -12.73 0.84
C ASP A 259 12.78 -11.52 -0.10
N ALA A 260 13.95 -11.08 -0.58
CA ALA A 260 14.08 -9.98 -1.54
C ALA A 260 13.41 -10.31 -2.90
N ALA A 261 13.56 -11.54 -3.39
CA ALA A 261 12.92 -11.96 -4.63
C ALA A 261 11.39 -12.08 -4.51
N GLN A 262 10.90 -12.49 -3.33
CA GLN A 262 9.47 -12.49 -3.01
C GLN A 262 8.91 -11.06 -2.93
N ALA A 263 9.64 -10.13 -2.29
CA ALA A 263 9.27 -8.73 -2.26
C ALA A 263 9.21 -8.11 -3.67
N LEU A 264 10.19 -8.44 -4.54
CA LEU A 264 10.19 -8.02 -5.95
C LEU A 264 8.95 -8.53 -6.69
N LEU A 265 8.56 -9.79 -6.47
CA LEU A 265 7.33 -10.34 -7.05
C LEU A 265 6.09 -9.57 -6.58
N THR A 266 5.99 -9.27 -5.29
CA THR A 266 4.87 -8.49 -4.74
C THR A 266 4.85 -7.05 -5.28
N VAL A 267 6.01 -6.40 -5.42
CA VAL A 267 6.14 -5.08 -6.09
C VAL A 267 5.62 -5.17 -7.51
N ALA A 268 6.08 -6.14 -8.30
CA ALA A 268 5.63 -6.36 -9.67
C ALA A 268 4.12 -6.61 -9.74
N GLN A 269 3.56 -7.44 -8.87
CA GLN A 269 2.11 -7.68 -8.79
C GLN A 269 1.34 -6.40 -8.48
N THR A 270 1.87 -5.53 -7.64
CA THR A 270 1.23 -4.28 -7.23
C THR A 270 1.30 -3.22 -8.33
N THR A 271 2.43 -3.10 -9.03
CA THR A 271 2.66 -2.04 -10.02
C THR A 271 2.26 -2.42 -11.44
N ALA A 272 2.23 -3.72 -11.79
CA ALA A 272 1.93 -4.18 -13.14
C ALA A 272 0.59 -3.64 -13.71
N PRO A 273 -0.54 -3.65 -12.96
CA PRO A 273 -1.82 -3.11 -13.47
C PRO A 273 -1.76 -1.62 -13.82
N THR A 274 -0.79 -0.88 -13.26
CA THR A 274 -0.63 0.57 -13.40
C THR A 274 0.77 0.94 -13.91
N ILE A 275 1.49 0.01 -14.56
CA ILE A 275 2.90 0.17 -14.95
C ILE A 275 3.14 1.28 -15.98
N SER A 276 2.10 1.79 -16.63
CA SER A 276 2.18 2.98 -17.47
C SER A 276 2.45 4.26 -16.66
N ASP A 277 2.19 4.26 -15.35
CA ASP A 277 2.47 5.38 -14.46
C ASP A 277 3.97 5.45 -14.10
N PRO A 278 4.63 6.61 -14.26
CA PRO A 278 6.06 6.75 -13.98
C PRO A 278 6.47 6.48 -12.52
N GLN A 279 5.57 6.61 -11.55
CA GLN A 279 5.87 6.30 -10.14
C GLN A 279 5.94 4.78 -9.91
N CYS A 280 5.08 4.03 -10.60
CA CYS A 280 5.07 2.56 -10.58
C CYS A 280 6.31 1.96 -11.24
N GLN A 281 6.90 2.63 -12.25
CA GLN A 281 8.13 2.18 -12.91
C GLN A 281 9.40 2.39 -12.09
N LYS A 282 9.35 3.25 -11.06
CA LYS A 282 10.50 3.57 -10.20
C LYS A 282 10.62 2.63 -9.00
N GLN A 283 9.58 1.84 -8.73
CA GLN A 283 9.57 0.84 -7.67
C GLN A 283 10.18 -0.45 -8.21
#